data_AF-A0A932Q1Z2-F1
#
_entry.id   AF-A0A932Q1Z2-F1
#
_cell.length_a   1.000
_cell.length_b   1.000
_cell.length_c   1.000
_cell.angle_alpha   90.00
_cell.angle_beta   90.00
_cell.angle_gamma   90.00
#
_symmetry.space_group_name_H-M   'P 1'
#
loop_
_entity.id
_entity.type
_entity.pdbx_description
1 polymer ?
#
loop_
_entity_poly.entity_id
_entity_poly.type
_entity_poly.pdbx_seq_one_letter_code
_entity_poly.pdbx_strand_id
1 'polypeptide(L)'
;MDARGVQRLLEKIQGLADSAEHVSTRYIEMAAREPRVSSAAKEKLALLYREHAARLMQLYCALGLEIAKIIENEMDDALARGQLDLFRANLATLNERAEQIARESPSS
;
A
#
# COMPACT_ATOMS: atom_id res chain seq x y z
N MET A 1 7.50 -23.74 10.93
CA MET A 1 7.75 -22.57 10.06
C MET A 1 8.62 -21.56 10.82
N ASP A 2 9.58 -20.86 10.19
CA ASP A 2 10.35 -19.79 10.87
C ASP A 2 9.49 -18.52 11.01
N ALA A 3 8.92 -18.33 12.21
CA ALA A 3 8.05 -17.20 12.53
C ALA A 3 8.73 -15.84 12.27
N ARG A 4 10.06 -15.74 12.43
CA ARG A 4 10.81 -14.50 12.16
C ARG A 4 10.93 -14.21 10.67
N GLY A 5 11.04 -15.24 9.84
CA GLY A 5 11.05 -15.11 8.38
C GLY A 5 9.74 -14.58 7.83
N VAL A 6 8.63 -15.11 8.35
CA VAL A 6 7.27 -14.66 8.04
C VAL A 6 7.04 -13.22 8.47
N GLN A 7 7.42 -12.88 9.70
CA GLN A 7 7.27 -11.53 10.22
C GLN A 7 8.00 -10.52 9.33
N ARG A 8 9.27 -10.76 8.99
CA ARG A 8 10.03 -9.88 8.08
C ARG A 8 9.41 -9.75 6.70
N LEU A 9 8.75 -10.80 6.20
CA LEU A 9 8.06 -10.75 4.92
C LEU A 9 6.82 -9.83 5.00
N LEU A 10 6.00 -9.99 6.05
CA LEU A 10 4.82 -9.15 6.28
C LEU A 10 5.19 -7.68 6.50
N GLU A 11 6.24 -7.41 7.29
CA GLU A 11 6.78 -6.05 7.50
C GLU A 11 7.22 -5.41 6.18
N LYS A 12 7.90 -6.17 5.31
CA LYS A 12 8.30 -5.68 3.98
C LYS A 12 7.10 -5.36 3.10
N ILE A 13 6.07 -6.22 3.08
CA ILE A 13 4.87 -6.00 2.28
C ILE A 13 4.11 -4.76 2.78
N GLN A 14 3.96 -4.61 4.09
CA GLN A 14 3.38 -3.42 4.68
C GLN A 14 4.18 -2.16 4.31
N GLY A 15 5.52 -2.23 4.37
CA GLY A 15 6.39 -1.13 3.95
C GLY A 15 6.29 -0.79 2.46
N LEU A 16 6.06 -1.78 1.59
CA LEU A 16 5.82 -1.56 0.15
C LEU A 16 4.48 -0.86 -0.10
N ALA A 17 3.43 -1.24 0.63
CA ALA A 17 2.14 -0.55 0.57
C ALA A 17 2.30 0.92 0.98
N ASP A 18 2.91 1.20 2.13
CA ASP A 18 3.13 2.57 2.61
C ASP A 18 4.04 3.41 1.67
N SER A 19 5.07 2.77 1.11
CA SER A 19 5.99 3.43 0.17
C SER A 19 5.33 3.84 -1.14
N ALA A 20 4.29 3.13 -1.58
CA ALA A 20 3.59 3.47 -2.83
C ALA A 20 2.94 4.86 -2.78
N GLU A 21 2.32 5.24 -1.65
CA GLU A 21 1.75 6.58 -1.45
C GLU A 21 2.85 7.65 -1.40
N HIS A 22 3.92 7.39 -0.64
CA HIS A 22 5.04 8.31 -0.49
C HIS A 22 5.74 8.61 -1.83
N VAL A 23 6.02 7.57 -2.61
CA VAL A 23 6.68 7.71 -3.91
C VAL A 23 5.82 8.51 -4.88
N SER A 24 4.51 8.24 -4.93
CA SER A 24 3.58 9.01 -5.74
C SER A 24 3.55 10.49 -5.35
N THR A 25 3.47 10.80 -4.06
CA THR A 25 3.51 12.18 -3.55
C THR A 25 4.76 12.92 -4.04
N ARG A 26 5.92 12.27 -4.00
CA ARG A 26 7.18 12.84 -4.50
C ARG A 26 7.16 13.11 -6.01
N TYR A 27 6.60 12.20 -6.80
CA TYR A 27 6.46 12.42 -8.25
C TYR A 27 5.49 13.55 -8.58
N ILE A 28 4.41 13.70 -7.82
CA ILE A 28 3.46 14.81 -7.95
C ILE A 28 4.16 16.15 -7.66
N GLU A 29 4.92 16.23 -6.57
CA GLU A 29 5.71 17.42 -6.22
C GLU A 29 6.73 17.78 -7.31
N MET A 30 7.40 16.78 -7.88
CA MET A 30 8.35 16.97 -8.98
C MET A 30 7.64 17.48 -10.24
N ALA A 31 6.53 16.88 -10.64
CA ALA A 31 5.75 17.30 -11.80
C ALA A 31 5.21 18.73 -11.63
N ALA A 32 4.80 19.12 -10.42
CA ALA A 32 4.33 20.48 -10.12
C ALA A 32 5.41 21.54 -10.40
N ARG A 33 6.68 21.21 -10.13
CA ARG A 33 7.83 22.09 -10.29
C ARG A 33 8.40 22.15 -11.71
N GLU A 34 7.97 21.28 -12.62
CA GLU A 34 8.49 21.23 -13.98
C GLU A 34 8.01 22.44 -14.81
N PRO A 35 8.89 23.38 -15.21
CA PRO A 35 8.47 24.58 -15.93
C PRO A 35 8.01 24.31 -17.37
N ARG A 36 8.42 23.19 -17.98
CA ARG A 36 8.11 22.86 -19.38
C ARG A 36 6.76 22.17 -19.58
N VAL A 37 6.10 21.79 -18.49
CA VAL A 37 4.82 21.07 -18.54
C VAL A 37 3.68 22.07 -18.25
N SER A 38 2.63 22.04 -19.06
CA SER A 38 1.46 22.89 -18.88
C SER A 38 0.70 22.53 -17.59
N SER A 39 -0.02 23.49 -17.01
CA SER A 39 -0.81 23.24 -15.79
C SER A 39 -1.81 22.09 -15.95
N ALA A 40 -2.51 22.03 -17.09
CA ALA A 40 -3.43 20.93 -17.39
C ALA A 40 -2.74 19.56 -17.46
N ALA A 41 -1.51 19.49 -17.98
CA ALA A 41 -0.74 18.25 -17.99
C ALA A 41 -0.24 17.87 -16.58
N LYS A 42 0.12 18.84 -15.73
CA LYS A 42 0.49 18.59 -14.33
C LYS A 42 -0.67 18.00 -13.52
N GLU A 43 -1.87 18.54 -13.69
CA GLU A 43 -3.09 18.03 -13.04
C GLU A 43 -3.36 16.57 -13.45
N LYS A 44 -3.29 16.26 -14.74
CA LYS A 44 -3.45 14.89 -15.25
C LYS A 44 -2.38 13.95 -14.71
N LEU A 45 -1.12 14.36 -14.70
CA LEU A 45 -0.03 13.57 -14.13
C LEU A 45 -0.26 13.32 -12.63
N ALA A 46 -0.74 14.33 -11.90
CA ALA A 46 -1.02 14.18 -10.48
C ALA A 46 -2.11 13.12 -10.22
N LEU A 47 -3.19 13.14 -11.00
CA LEU A 47 -4.23 12.12 -10.94
C LEU A 47 -3.68 10.72 -11.27
N LEU A 48 -2.91 10.59 -12.35
CA LEU A 48 -2.31 9.31 -12.76
C LEU A 48 -1.39 8.73 -11.68
N TYR A 49 -0.56 9.55 -11.03
CA TYR A 49 0.31 9.09 -9.95
C TYR A 49 -0.49 8.68 -8.70
N ARG A 50 -1.56 9.39 -8.34
CA ARG A 50 -2.44 9.01 -7.22
C ARG A 50 -3.13 7.67 -7.48
N GLU A 51 -3.73 7.50 -8.66
CA GLU A 51 -4.37 6.24 -9.04
C GLU A 51 -3.37 5.08 -9.05
N HIS A 52 -2.16 5.30 -9.58
CA HIS A 52 -1.14 4.26 -9.62
C HIS A 52 -0.71 3.84 -8.21
N ALA A 53 -0.51 4.80 -7.29
CA ALA A 53 -0.23 4.49 -5.89
C ALA A 53 -1.37 3.71 -5.24
N ALA A 54 -2.62 4.14 -5.39
CA ALA A 54 -3.76 3.45 -4.81
C ALA A 54 -3.84 1.98 -5.29
N ARG A 55 -3.64 1.74 -6.60
CA ARG A 55 -3.60 0.37 -7.15
C ARG A 55 -2.47 -0.47 -6.56
N LEU A 56 -1.26 0.09 -6.44
CA LEU A 56 -0.13 -0.61 -5.83
C LEU A 56 -0.34 -0.91 -4.35
N MET A 57 -0.86 0.05 -3.59
CA MET A 57 -1.23 -0.13 -2.19
C MET A 57 -2.21 -1.28 -2.03
N GLN A 58 -3.29 -1.30 -2.81
CA GLN A 58 -4.29 -2.38 -2.79
C GLN A 58 -3.67 -3.74 -3.12
N LEU A 59 -2.81 -3.80 -4.14
CA LEU A 59 -2.12 -5.05 -4.52
C LEU A 59 -1.23 -5.58 -3.38
N TYR A 60 -0.44 -4.72 -2.74
CA TYR A 60 0.40 -5.12 -1.61
C TYR A 60 -0.43 -5.48 -0.37
N CYS A 61 -1.51 -4.76 -0.10
CA CYS A 61 -2.43 -5.10 0.99
C CYS A 61 -3.08 -6.46 0.78
N ALA A 62 -3.62 -6.72 -0.42
CA ALA A 62 -4.21 -8.01 -0.78
C ALA A 62 -3.20 -9.15 -0.65
N LEU A 63 -1.98 -8.97 -1.17
CA LEU A 63 -0.90 -9.95 -1.04
C LEU A 63 -0.56 -10.24 0.43
N GLY A 64 -0.44 -9.19 1.26
CA GLY A 64 -0.13 -9.33 2.68
C GLY A 64 -1.24 -10.06 3.45
N LEU A 65 -2.50 -9.77 3.15
CA LEU A 65 -3.65 -10.44 3.77
C LEU A 65 -3.72 -11.92 3.39
N GLU A 66 -3.47 -12.27 2.12
CA GLU A 66 -3.44 -13.67 1.68
C GLU A 66 -2.27 -14.43 2.32
N ILE A 67 -1.08 -13.83 2.42
CA ILE A 67 0.05 -14.42 3.13
C ILE A 67 -0.29 -14.63 4.61
N ALA A 68 -0.92 -13.65 5.27
CA ALA A 68 -1.33 -13.79 6.65
C ALA A 68 -2.34 -14.95 6.83
N LYS A 69 -3.30 -15.11 5.92
CA LYS A 69 -4.27 -16.21 5.92
C LYS A 69 -3.61 -17.59 5.72
N ILE A 70 -2.65 -17.69 4.81
CA ILE A 70 -1.93 -18.96 4.58
C ILE A 70 -1.18 -19.38 5.84
N ILE A 71 -0.53 -18.43 6.50
CA ILE A 71 0.36 -18.70 7.65
C ILE A 71 -0.43 -18.94 8.93
N GLU A 72 -1.61 -18.35 9.11
CA GLU A 72 -2.49 -18.63 10.26
C GLU A 72 -2.71 -20.12 10.51
N ASN A 73 -2.91 -20.90 9.44
CA ASN A 73 -3.14 -22.35 9.52
C ASN A 73 -1.89 -23.13 9.97
N GLU A 74 -0.72 -22.50 9.91
CA GLU A 74 0.59 -23.08 10.21
C GLU A 74 1.11 -22.62 11.59
N MET A 75 0.31 -21.86 12.35
CA MET A 75 0.69 -21.24 13.61
C MET A 75 0.00 -21.88 14.82
N ASP A 76 0.80 -22.54 15.67
CA ASP A 76 0.35 -23.17 16.91
C ASP A 76 0.41 -22.24 18.14
N ASP A 77 1.15 -21.13 18.05
CA ASP A 77 1.39 -20.19 19.16
C ASP A 77 0.38 -19.02 19.16
N ALA A 78 -0.32 -18.83 20.28
CA ALA A 78 -1.28 -17.75 20.49
C ALA A 78 -0.64 -16.35 20.38
N LEU A 79 0.61 -16.18 20.81
CA LEU A 79 1.32 -14.90 20.71
C LEU A 79 1.59 -14.54 19.25
N ALA A 80 1.97 -15.54 18.46
CA ALA A 80 2.25 -15.38 17.05
C ALA A 80 0.95 -15.06 16.27
N ARG A 81 -0.19 -15.66 16.65
CA ARG A 81 -1.51 -15.28 16.12
C ARG A 81 -1.87 -13.82 16.41
N GLY A 82 -1.60 -13.32 17.63
CA GLY A 82 -1.82 -11.92 17.96
C GLY A 82 -0.99 -10.94 17.12
N GLN A 83 0.25 -11.30 16.76
CA GLN A 83 1.05 -10.50 15.82
C GLN A 83 0.47 -10.50 14.41
N LEU A 84 -0.04 -11.64 13.96
CA LEU A 84 -0.71 -11.77 12.66
C LEU A 84 -1.96 -10.89 12.58
N ASP A 85 -2.74 -10.83 13.65
CA ASP A 85 -3.92 -9.97 13.74
C ASP A 85 -3.56 -8.48 13.66
N LEU A 86 -2.44 -8.07 14.26
CA LEU A 86 -1.92 -6.71 14.12
C LEU A 86 -1.56 -6.39 12.66
N PHE A 87 -0.89 -7.30 11.95
CA PHE A 87 -0.59 -7.10 10.53
C PHE A 87 -1.86 -7.00 9.68
N ARG A 88 -2.87 -7.83 9.95
CA ARG A 88 -4.16 -7.78 9.25
C ARG A 88 -4.84 -6.43 9.45
N ALA A 89 -4.90 -5.95 10.69
CA ALA A 89 -5.48 -4.64 11.01
C ALA A 89 -4.75 -3.49 10.29
N ASN A 90 -3.42 -3.52 10.28
CA ASN A 90 -2.61 -2.52 9.57
C ASN A 90 -2.86 -2.55 8.06
N LEU A 91 -2.86 -3.74 7.45
CA LEU A 91 -3.08 -3.90 6.01
C LEU A 91 -4.51 -3.52 5.60
N ALA A 92 -5.50 -3.83 6.44
CA ALA A 92 -6.88 -3.37 6.23
C ALA A 92 -6.96 -1.84 6.26
N THR A 93 -6.30 -1.19 7.22
CA THR A 93 -6.24 0.28 7.33
C THR A 93 -5.58 0.91 6.10
N LEU A 94 -4.47 0.33 5.62
CA LEU A 94 -3.80 0.78 4.39
C LEU A 94 -4.67 0.55 3.14
N ASN A 95 -5.45 -0.53 3.10
CA ASN A 95 -6.37 -0.79 2.01
C ASN A 95 -7.53 0.22 1.99
N GLU A 96 -8.14 0.52 3.14
CA GLU A 96 -9.17 1.56 3.27
C GLU A 96 -8.63 2.94 2.83
N ARG A 97 -7.38 3.23 3.18
CA ARG A 97 -6.67 4.44 2.73
C ARG A 97 -6.52 4.47 1.21
N ALA A 98 -6.13 3.35 0.61
CA ALA A 98 -6.00 3.24 -0.84
C ALA A 98 -7.35 3.43 -1.57
N GLU A 99 -8.43 2.87 -1.03
CA GLU A 99 -9.79 3.09 -1.55
C GLU A 99 -10.22 4.56 -1.44
N GLN A 100 -9.86 5.24 -0.35
CA GLN A 100 -10.11 6.67 -0.22
C GLN A 100 -9.39 7.47 -1.31
N ILE A 101 -8.10 7.21 -1.55
CA ILE A 101 -7.32 7.88 -2.59
C ILE A 101 -7.93 7.64 -3.98
N ALA A 102 -8.39 6.42 -4.25
CA ALA A 102 -9.04 6.07 -5.51
C ALA A 102 -10.38 6.82 -5.70
N ARG A 103 -11.19 6.95 -4.63
CA ARG A 103 -12.45 7.72 -4.67
C ARG A 103 -12.23 9.22 -4.90
N GLU A 104 -11.15 9.76 -4.34
CA GLU A 104 -10.78 11.18 -4.46
C GLU A 104 -10.08 11.52 -5.80
N SER A 105 -9.75 10.51 -6.61
CA SER A 105 -9.10 10.66 -7.92
C SER A 105 -10.08 10.24 -9.03
N PRO A 106 -11.12 11.05 -9.33
CA PRO A 106 -12.16 10.66 -10.26
C PRO A 106 -11.57 10.34 -11.64
N SER A 107 -11.90 9.15 -12.15
CA SER A 107 -11.50 8.68 -13.47
C SER A 107 -11.99 9.69 -14.51
N SER A 108 -11.04 10.26 -15.26
CA SER A 108 -11.32 11.19 -16.37
C SER A 108 -11.84 10.46 -17.61
#